data_AF-A0A5C1AJU1-F1
#
_entry.id   AF-A0A5C1AJU1-F1
#
_cell.length_a   1.000
_cell.length_b   1.000
_cell.length_c   1.000
_cell.angle_alpha   90.00
_cell.angle_beta   90.00
_cell.angle_gamma   90.00
#
_symmetry.space_group_name_H-M   'P 1'
#
loop_
_entity.id
_entity.type
_entity.pdbx_description
1 polymer ?
#
loop_
_entity_poly.entity_id
_entity_poly.type
_entity_poly.pdbx_seq_one_letter_code
_entity_poly.pdbx_strand_id
1 'polypeptide(L)' 'MAMTTLTEVLTVNDVTQTLGVGKTTLYRWIESGRFPRPISLAGGRVVRWTRATLEKWLSEQEATQTPAR' A
#
# COMPACT_ATOMS: atom_id res chain seq x y z
N MET A 1 19.23 -16.13 -14.90
CA MET A 1 18.89 -16.82 -13.64
C MET A 1 17.65 -16.13 -13.10
N ALA A 2 16.47 -16.75 -13.24
CA ALA A 2 15.24 -16.17 -12.71
C ALA A 2 15.19 -16.45 -11.21
N MET A 3 15.51 -15.45 -10.40
CA MET A 3 15.20 -15.48 -8.98
C MET A 3 13.69 -15.37 -8.87
N THR A 4 13.03 -16.45 -8.47
CA THR A 4 11.61 -16.43 -8.09
C THR A 4 11.49 -15.55 -6.85
N THR A 5 11.25 -14.26 -7.04
CA THR A 5 10.94 -13.34 -5.93
C THR A 5 9.57 -13.71 -5.41
N LEU A 6 9.53 -14.36 -4.24
CA LEU A 6 8.32 -14.48 -3.44
C LEU A 6 7.74 -13.07 -3.27
N THR A 7 6.55 -12.85 -3.82
CA THR A 7 5.88 -11.56 -3.72
C THR A 7 5.51 -11.33 -2.27
N GLU A 8 6.28 -10.51 -1.56
CA GLU A 8 5.97 -10.14 -0.19
C GLU A 8 4.62 -9.41 -0.17
N VAL A 9 3.69 -9.95 0.63
CA VAL A 9 2.36 -9.38 0.83
C VAL A 9 2.29 -8.71 2.19
N LEU A 10 1.87 -7.45 2.19
CA LEU A 10 1.73 -6.61 3.36
C LEU A 10 0.29 -6.65 3.85
N THR A 11 0.12 -6.77 5.17
CA THR A 11 -1.19 -6.62 5.80
C THR A 11 -1.53 -5.15 6.01
N VAL A 12 -2.78 -4.87 6.39
CA VAL A 12 -3.16 -3.52 6.80
C VAL A 12 -2.27 -2.99 7.92
N ASN A 13 -1.82 -3.89 8.82
CA ASN A 13 -1.00 -3.51 9.96
C ASN A 13 0.41 -3.12 9.52
N ASP A 14 1.00 -3.91 8.61
CA ASP A 14 2.31 -3.60 8.03
C ASP A 14 2.26 -2.24 7.31
N VAL A 15 1.27 -2.02 6.46
CA VAL A 15 1.11 -0.75 5.74
C VAL A 15 0.97 0.42 6.72
N THR A 16 0.13 0.30 7.74
CA THR A 16 -0.03 1.37 8.75
C THR A 16 1.24 1.62 9.54
N GLN A 17 2.01 0.57 9.86
CA GLN A 17 3.25 0.68 10.60
C GLN A 17 4.37 1.29 9.75
N THR A 18 4.46 0.91 8.46
CA THR A 18 5.41 1.47 7.50
C THR A 18 5.13 2.95 7.23
N LEU A 19 3.86 3.32 7.07
CA LEU A 19 3.46 4.70 6.77
C LEU A 19 3.29 5.59 8.02
N GLY A 20 3.32 5.01 9.22
CA GLY A 20 3.08 5.72 10.47
C GLY A 20 1.66 6.30 10.60
N VAL A 21 0.67 5.73 9.89
CA VAL A 21 -0.71 6.23 9.88
C VAL A 21 -1.67 5.27 10.57
N GLY A 22 -2.76 5.80 11.13
CA GLY A 22 -3.84 4.96 11.68
C GLY A 22 -4.60 4.19 10.59
N LYS A 23 -5.17 3.04 10.96
CA LYS A 23 -6.03 2.21 10.07
C LYS A 23 -7.16 3.02 9.45
N THR A 24 -7.79 3.90 10.23
CA THR A 24 -8.86 4.79 9.74
C THR A 24 -8.38 5.72 8.64
N THR A 25 -7.19 6.31 8.79
CA THR A 25 -6.58 7.17 7.77
C THR A 25 -6.32 6.40 6.48
N LEU A 26 -5.78 5.18 6.60
CA LEU A 26 -5.55 4.30 5.46
C LEU A 26 -6.87 3.97 4.74
N TYR A 27 -7.93 3.59 5.46
CA TYR A 27 -9.24 3.33 4.85
C TYR A 27 -9.80 4.58 4.16
N ARG A 28 -9.70 5.76 4.78
CA ARG A 28 -10.13 7.02 4.13
C ARG A 28 -9.35 7.31 2.85
N TRP A 29 -8.05 7.01 2.80
CA TRP A 29 -7.27 7.16 1.57
C TRP A 29 -7.69 6.18 0.49
N ILE A 30 -8.00 4.94 0.85
CA ILE A 30 -8.54 3.94 -0.08
C ILE A 30 -9.89 4.40 -0.65
N GLU A 31 -10.80 4.88 0.22
CA GLU A 31 -12.11 5.41 -0.19
C GLU A 31 -11.98 6.67 -1.06
N SER A 32 -11.02 7.55 -0.74
CA SER A 32 -10.73 8.76 -1.51
C SER A 32 -9.96 8.48 -2.81
N GLY A 33 -9.63 7.22 -3.11
CA GLY A 33 -8.82 6.83 -4.28
C GLY A 33 -7.36 7.29 -4.23
N ARG A 34 -6.89 7.75 -3.07
CA ARG A 34 -5.50 8.21 -2.86
C ARG A 34 -4.54 7.08 -2.55
N PHE A 35 -5.03 5.92 -2.13
CA PHE A 35 -4.21 4.75 -1.84
C PHE A 35 -4.67 3.55 -2.67
N PRO A 36 -3.75 2.68 -3.15
CA PRO A 36 -4.10 1.52 -3.96
C PRO A 36 -5.08 0.60 -3.25
N ARG A 37 -6.05 0.07 -4.01
CA ARG A 37 -7.02 -0.89 -3.48
C ARG A 37 -6.31 -2.20 -3.11
N PRO A 38 -6.66 -2.82 -1.97
CA PRO A 38 -6.09 -4.10 -1.61
C PRO A 38 -6.57 -5.24 -2.50
N ILE A 39 -5.76 -6.29 -2.55
CA ILE A 39 -6.09 -7.58 -3.15
C ILE A 39 -6.75 -8.46 -2.08
N SER A 40 -7.89 -9.04 -2.43
CA SER A 40 -8.62 -9.99 -1.58
C SER A 40 -8.16 -11.42 -1.88
N LEU A 41 -7.45 -12.07 -0.96
CA LEU A 41 -6.80 -13.38 -1.24
C LEU A 41 -7.72 -14.60 -1.07
N ALA A 42 -8.93 -14.46 -0.51
CA ALA A 42 -9.81 -15.61 -0.24
C ALA A 42 -11.31 -15.23 -0.12
N GLY A 43 -11.79 -14.24 -0.88
CA GLY A 43 -13.21 -13.85 -0.87
C GLY A 43 -13.74 -13.28 0.46
N GLY A 44 -12.88 -13.06 1.46
CA GLY A 44 -13.24 -12.52 2.78
C GLY A 44 -12.61 -11.16 3.10
N ARG A 45 -12.65 -10.76 4.38
CA ARG A 45 -12.05 -9.54 4.95
C ARG A 45 -10.52 -9.46 4.89
N VAL A 46 -9.86 -10.49 4.34
CA VAL A 46 -8.40 -10.56 4.27
C VAL A 46 -7.92 -9.79 3.06
N VAL A 47 -7.64 -8.52 3.31
CA VAL A 47 -7.06 -7.57 2.37
C VAL A 47 -5.54 -7.53 2.51
N ARG A 48 -4.82 -7.54 1.37
CA ARG A 48 -3.37 -7.49 1.29
C ARG A 48 -2.90 -6.56 0.18
N TRP A 49 -1.70 -6.02 0.33
CA TRP A 49 -0.98 -5.31 -0.73
C TRP A 49 0.28 -6.07 -1.08
N THR A 50 0.74 -5.98 -2.32
CA THR A 50 2.10 -6.43 -2.63
C THR A 50 3.10 -5.35 -2.25
N ARG A 51 4.31 -5.73 -1.88
CA ARG A 51 5.39 -4.77 -1.61
C ARG A 51 5.61 -3.81 -2.78
N ALA A 52 5.63 -4.35 -4.00
CA ALA A 52 5.74 -3.56 -5.23
C ALA A 52 4.62 -2.51 -5.38
N THR A 53 3.40 -2.83 -4.95
CA THR A 53 2.28 -1.86 -4.95
C THR A 53 2.54 -0.70 -4.00
N LEU A 54 3.05 -0.99 -2.79
CA LEU A 54 3.38 0.04 -1.81
C LEU A 54 4.55 0.92 -2.28
N GLU A 55 5.60 0.30 -2.80
CA GLU A 55 6.77 1.01 -3.34
C GLU A 55 6.38 1.93 -4.49
N LYS A 56 5.59 1.42 -5.45
CA LYS A 56 5.09 2.23 -6.56
C LYS A 56 4.28 3.42 -6.05
N TRP A 57 3.39 3.21 -5.08
CA TRP A 57 2.59 4.29 -4.52
C TRP A 57 3.45 5.34 -3.81
N LEU A 58 4.47 4.92 -3.05
CA LEU A 58 5.42 5.83 -2.41
C LEU A 58 6.12 6.71 -3.46
N SER A 59 6.61 6.11 -4.55
CA SER A 59 7.24 6.86 -5.64
C SER A 59 6.28 7.84 -6.32
N GLU A 60 5.00 7.48 -6.47
CA GLU A 60 3.96 8.38 -7.00
C GLU A 60 3.67 9.55 -6.03
N GLN A 61 3.71 9.30 -4.71
CA GLN A 61 3.57 10.37 -3.72
C GLN A 61 4.78 11.29 -3.66
N GLU A 62 6.00 10.78 -3.76
CA GLU A 62 7.22 11.60 -3.83
C GLU A 62 7.18 12.54 -5.04
N ALA A 63 6.70 12.07 -6.19
CA ALA A 63 6.49 12.91 -7.37
C ALA A 63 5.41 13.98 -7.15
N THR A 64 4.33 13.65 -6.41
CA THR A 64 3.26 14.59 -6.06
C THR A 64 3.69 15.57 -4.96
N GLN A 65 4.63 15.17 -4.09
CA GLN A 65 5.25 15.99 -3.05
C GLN A 65 6.33 16.94 -3.59
N THR A 66 6.43 17.13 -4.91
CA THR A 66 7.26 18.17 -5.51
C THR A 66 7.09 19.47 -4.73
N PRO A 67 8.18 20.00 -4.14
CA PRO A 67 8.12 20.92 -3.03
C PRO A 67 7.69 22.30 -3.54
N ALA A 68 6.54 22.75 -3.07
CA ALA A 68 6.30 24.17 -2.90
C ALA A 68 6.40 24.47 -1.41
N ARG A 69 7.62 24.45 -0.85
CA ARG A 69 8.14 25.47 0.06
C ARG A 69 9.58 25.21 0.50
#